data_AF-A0A6L5FAT5-F1
#
_entry.id   AF-A0A6L5FAT5-F1
#
_cell.length_a   1.000
_cell.length_b   1.000
_cell.length_c   1.000
_cell.angle_alpha   90.00
_cell.angle_beta   90.00
_cell.angle_gamma   90.00
#
_symmetry.space_group_name_H-M   'P 1'
#
loop_
_entity.id
_entity.type
_entity.pdbx_description
1 polymer ?
#
loop_
_entity_poly.entity_id
_entity_poly.type
_entity_poly.pdbx_seq_one_letter_code
_entity_poly.pdbx_strand_id
1 'polypeptide(L)'
;MNDVLVDIRHTDRTDGACGDILGFDFSEMTSAQLETVLVEAEAGVARLRLLQTAALRTAAQRQIPTADGCKSLSEWAASRLDVSSDTAKTLSRLSKIDVVAEDGDSTDRIVATSRLATSGATESEL
;
A
#
# COMPACT_ATOMS: atom_id res chain seq x y z
N MET A 1 24.22 9.28 -5.18
CA MET A 1 23.38 8.34 -5.97
C MET A 1 24.15 7.04 -6.06
N ASN A 2 23.94 6.15 -5.10
CA ASN A 2 24.38 4.76 -5.22
C ASN A 2 23.13 3.96 -5.57
N ASP A 3 23.01 3.60 -6.84
CA ASP A 3 22.14 2.50 -7.27
C ASP A 3 22.73 1.22 -6.69
N VAL A 4 22.26 0.84 -5.50
CA VAL A 4 22.37 -0.55 -5.05
C VAL A 4 21.26 -1.29 -5.79
N LEU A 5 21.55 -1.63 -7.05
CA LEU A 5 20.77 -2.60 -7.78
C LEU A 5 20.95 -3.94 -7.04
N VAL A 6 20.01 -4.26 -6.15
CA VAL A 6 19.94 -5.60 -5.56
C VAL A 6 19.73 -6.56 -6.73
N ASP A 7 20.76 -7.33 -7.06
CA ASP A 7 20.73 -8.39 -8.06
C ASP A 7 19.80 -9.49 -7.53
N ILE A 8 18.51 -9.38 -7.85
CA ILE A 8 17.48 -10.38 -7.54
C ILE A 8 17.74 -11.60 -8.44
N ARG A 9 18.71 -12.42 -8.06
CA ARG A 9 18.99 -13.68 -8.75
C ARG A 9 17.88 -14.66 -8.43
N HIS A 10 17.06 -14.97 -9.43
CA HIS A 10 16.19 -16.13 -9.43
C HIS A 10 17.07 -17.38 -9.36
N THR A 11 17.16 -18.00 -8.20
CA THR A 11 17.80 -19.31 -8.06
C THR A 11 16.83 -20.38 -8.55
N ASP A 12 17.30 -21.26 -9.42
CA ASP A 12 16.55 -22.39 -9.95
C ASP A 12 16.54 -23.50 -8.89
N ARG A 13 15.32 -23.81 -8.41
CA ARG A 13 14.86 -25.01 -7.70
C ARG A 13 15.92 -25.87 -6.96
N THR A 14 15.84 -25.89 -5.63
CA THR A 14 16.06 -27.12 -4.82
C THR A 14 15.17 -27.11 -3.56
N ASP A 15 14.38 -28.17 -3.43
CA ASP A 15 13.97 -28.84 -2.19
C ASP A 15 13.73 -27.99 -0.92
N GLY A 16 12.45 -27.72 -0.65
CA GLY A 16 11.82 -28.09 0.63
C GLY A 16 12.42 -27.55 1.95
N ALA A 17 13.13 -26.43 1.95
CA ALA A 17 13.51 -25.75 3.18
C ALA A 17 12.42 -24.76 3.61
N CYS A 18 12.00 -24.87 4.87
CA CYS A 18 11.12 -23.92 5.54
C CYS A 18 11.81 -22.54 5.55
N GLY A 19 11.37 -21.62 4.71
CA GLY A 19 11.94 -20.28 4.61
C GLY A 19 11.64 -19.57 3.29
N ASP A 20 11.33 -20.32 2.24
CA ASP A 20 11.13 -19.78 0.90
C ASP A 20 9.72 -19.16 0.74
N ILE A 21 9.63 -17.84 0.85
CA ILE A 21 8.46 -17.08 0.43
C ILE A 21 8.83 -16.39 -0.88
N LEU A 22 8.15 -16.73 -1.98
CA LEU A 22 8.31 -16.08 -3.30
C LEU A 22 9.73 -16.18 -3.92
N GLY A 23 10.53 -17.18 -3.57
CA GLY A 23 11.88 -17.36 -4.10
C GLY A 23 12.96 -16.61 -3.30
N PHE A 24 12.66 -16.19 -2.07
CA PHE A 24 13.60 -15.49 -1.19
C PHE A 24 14.07 -16.40 -0.06
N ASP A 25 15.39 -16.54 0.08
CA ASP A 25 16.03 -17.17 1.24
C ASP A 25 16.60 -16.10 2.18
N PHE A 26 16.08 -16.08 3.41
CA PHE A 26 16.49 -15.16 4.48
C PHE A 26 17.51 -15.77 5.45
N SER A 27 17.84 -17.06 5.30
CA SER A 27 18.55 -17.84 6.32
C SER A 27 19.98 -17.38 6.57
N GLU A 28 20.64 -16.84 5.54
CA GLU A 28 22.03 -16.36 5.61
C GLU A 28 22.15 -14.83 5.75
N MET A 29 21.01 -14.11 5.88
CA MET A 29 21.02 -12.65 5.99
C MET A 29 21.38 -12.16 7.40
N THR A 30 22.18 -11.10 7.45
CA THR A 30 22.44 -10.34 8.68
C THR A 30 21.23 -9.48 9.07
N SER A 31 21.17 -9.04 10.33
CA SER A 31 20.12 -8.10 10.81
C SER A 31 19.98 -6.86 9.91
N ALA A 32 21.11 -6.24 9.53
CA ALA A 32 21.09 -5.04 8.69
C ALA A 32 20.53 -5.31 7.28
N GLN A 33 20.79 -6.50 6.72
CA GLN A 33 20.22 -6.90 5.43
C GLN A 33 18.72 -7.14 5.55
N LEU A 34 18.27 -7.80 6.62
CA LEU A 34 16.84 -7.99 6.90
C LEU A 34 16.11 -6.66 7.09
N GLU A 35 16.71 -5.72 7.83
CA GLU A 35 16.18 -4.36 7.99
C GLU A 35 16.05 -3.64 6.64
N THR A 36 17.05 -3.77 5.77
CA THR A 36 17.00 -3.19 4.41
C THR A 36 15.85 -3.77 3.60
N VAL A 37 15.69 -5.10 3.61
CA VAL A 37 14.57 -5.78 2.93
C VAL A 37 13.22 -5.28 3.45
N LEU A 38 13.06 -5.14 4.76
CA LEU A 38 11.80 -4.65 5.34
C LEU A 38 11.47 -3.22 4.92
N VAL A 39 12.48 -2.33 4.90
CA VAL A 39 12.31 -0.94 4.45
C VAL A 39 11.93 -0.89 2.96
N GLU A 40 12.59 -1.67 2.12
CA GLU A 40 12.28 -1.75 0.69
C GLU A 40 10.90 -2.34 0.42
N ALA A 41 10.54 -3.40 1.14
CA ALA A 41 9.23 -4.03 1.06
C ALA A 41 8.12 -3.04 1.43
N GLU A 42 8.28 -2.30 2.53
CA GLU A 42 7.28 -1.30 2.92
C GLU A 42 7.19 -0.13 1.94
N ALA A 43 8.30 0.33 1.38
CA ALA A 43 8.26 1.31 0.29
C ALA A 43 7.48 0.76 -0.92
N GLY A 44 7.63 -0.54 -1.23
CA GLY A 44 6.85 -1.24 -2.26
C GLY A 44 5.36 -1.30 -1.95
N VAL A 45 5.00 -1.69 -0.72
CA VAL A 45 3.61 -1.70 -0.23
C VAL A 45 3.00 -0.31 -0.32
N ALA A 46 3.73 0.73 0.09
CA ALA A 46 3.24 2.10 0.04
C ALA A 46 2.95 2.58 -1.39
N ARG A 47 3.84 2.30 -2.34
CA ARG A 47 3.61 2.58 -3.77
C ARG A 47 2.37 1.86 -4.30
N LEU A 48 2.21 0.57 -3.98
CA LEU A 48 1.03 -0.20 -4.39
C LEU A 48 -0.27 0.32 -3.76
N ARG A 49 -0.23 0.78 -2.51
CA ARG A 49 -1.39 1.39 -1.83
C ARG A 49 -1.78 2.73 -2.47
N LEU A 50 -0.82 3.53 -2.87
CA LEU A 50 -1.08 4.76 -3.63
C LEU A 50 -1.73 4.45 -4.98
N LEU A 51 -1.19 3.46 -5.71
CA LEU A 51 -1.75 3.01 -6.99
C LEU A 51 -3.20 2.52 -6.82
N GLN A 52 -3.46 1.67 -5.82
CA GLN A 52 -4.81 1.20 -5.49
C GLN A 52 -5.78 2.36 -5.21
N THR A 53 -5.31 3.38 -4.48
CA THR A 53 -6.08 4.57 -4.15
C THR A 53 -6.44 5.39 -5.40
N ALA A 54 -5.48 5.61 -6.29
CA ALA A 54 -5.70 6.33 -7.55
C ALA A 54 -6.64 5.57 -8.51
N ALA A 55 -6.47 4.25 -8.60
CA ALA A 55 -7.35 3.38 -9.37
C ALA A 55 -8.79 3.41 -8.84
N LEU A 56 -8.98 3.32 -7.52
CA LEU A 56 -10.29 3.40 -6.88
C LEU A 56 -10.96 4.75 -7.10
N ARG A 57 -10.22 5.85 -7.02
CA ARG A 57 -10.73 7.18 -7.35
C ARG A 57 -11.25 7.23 -8.79
N THR A 58 -10.45 6.72 -9.73
CA THR A 58 -10.84 6.67 -11.14
C THR A 58 -12.09 5.81 -11.35
N ALA A 59 -12.18 4.66 -10.69
CA ALA A 59 -13.36 3.80 -10.72
C ALA A 59 -14.61 4.51 -10.15
N ALA A 60 -14.45 5.26 -9.06
CA ALA A 60 -15.52 6.05 -8.45
C ALA A 60 -16.01 7.18 -9.38
N GLN A 61 -15.10 7.90 -10.04
CA GLN A 61 -15.45 8.94 -11.03
C GLN A 61 -16.24 8.37 -12.21
N ARG A 62 -15.93 7.12 -12.60
CA ARG A 62 -16.66 6.37 -13.64
C ARG A 62 -17.95 5.71 -13.12
N GLN A 63 -18.29 5.90 -11.85
CA GLN A 63 -19.48 5.32 -11.20
C GLN A 63 -19.58 3.78 -11.28
N ILE A 64 -18.45 3.08 -11.46
CA ILE A 64 -18.39 1.61 -11.55
C ILE A 64 -19.03 0.94 -10.32
N PRO A 65 -18.74 1.37 -9.06
CA PRO A 65 -19.33 0.73 -7.89
C PRO A 65 -20.86 0.76 -7.87
N THR A 66 -21.45 1.87 -8.28
CA THR A 66 -22.91 2.06 -8.31
C THR A 66 -23.54 1.22 -9.44
N ALA A 67 -22.86 1.10 -10.58
CA ALA A 67 -23.31 0.26 -11.69
C ALA A 67 -23.35 -1.22 -11.33
N ASP A 68 -22.44 -1.67 -10.45
CA ASP A 68 -22.37 -3.05 -9.94
C ASP A 68 -23.37 -3.33 -8.80
N GLY A 69 -24.19 -2.36 -8.40
CA GLY A 69 -25.18 -2.51 -7.33
C GLY A 69 -24.61 -2.46 -5.91
N CYS A 70 -23.33 -2.11 -5.75
CA CYS A 70 -22.75 -1.85 -4.42
C CYS A 70 -23.25 -0.50 -3.88
N LYS A 71 -23.52 -0.43 -2.57
CA LYS A 71 -24.03 0.80 -1.91
C LYS A 71 -22.93 1.82 -1.64
N SER A 72 -21.67 1.39 -1.62
CA SER A 72 -20.52 2.25 -1.37
C SER A 72 -19.25 1.75 -2.08
N LEU A 73 -18.30 2.66 -2.32
CA LEU A 73 -16.99 2.32 -2.85
C LEU A 73 -16.22 1.36 -1.94
N SER A 74 -16.37 1.46 -0.61
CA SER A 74 -15.76 0.52 0.34
C SER A 74 -16.35 -0.88 0.27
N GLU A 75 -17.66 -1.01 0.04
CA GLU A 75 -18.30 -2.32 -0.14
C GLU A 75 -17.87 -2.96 -1.47
N TRP A 76 -17.80 -2.16 -2.53
CA TRP A 76 -17.27 -2.60 -3.81
C TRP A 76 -15.80 -3.03 -3.70
N ALA A 77 -14.97 -2.25 -3.01
CA ALA A 77 -13.55 -2.58 -2.82
C ALA A 77 -13.35 -3.85 -1.99
N ALA A 78 -14.09 -4.03 -0.89
CA ALA A 78 -14.01 -5.24 -0.08
C ALA A 78 -14.38 -6.49 -0.88
N SER A 79 -15.44 -6.41 -1.69
CA SER A 79 -15.91 -7.55 -2.50
C SER A 79 -15.04 -7.87 -3.71
N ARG A 80 -14.45 -6.85 -4.36
CA ARG A 80 -13.68 -7.05 -5.61
C ARG A 80 -12.18 -7.20 -5.42
N LEU A 81 -11.61 -6.60 -4.38
CA LEU A 81 -10.17 -6.63 -4.14
C LEU A 81 -9.76 -7.71 -3.12
N ASP A 82 -10.73 -8.43 -2.55
CA ASP A 82 -10.51 -9.43 -1.50
C ASP A 82 -9.68 -8.90 -0.33
N VAL A 83 -10.12 -7.75 0.20
CA VAL A 83 -9.49 -7.09 1.35
C VAL A 83 -10.46 -6.97 2.51
N SER A 84 -9.94 -6.90 3.72
CA SER A 84 -10.75 -6.68 4.92
C SER A 84 -11.57 -5.39 4.82
N SER A 85 -12.71 -5.34 5.52
CA SER A 85 -13.58 -4.16 5.53
C SER A 85 -12.84 -2.88 5.97
N ASP A 86 -11.86 -3.00 6.88
CA ASP A 86 -11.12 -1.85 7.38
C ASP A 86 -10.07 -1.35 6.39
N THR A 87 -9.44 -2.27 5.63
CA THR A 87 -8.60 -1.91 4.50
C THR A 87 -9.42 -1.21 3.43
N ALA A 88 -10.59 -1.74 3.08
CA ALA A 88 -11.49 -1.16 2.08
C ALA A 88 -11.99 0.24 2.47
N LYS A 89 -12.34 0.45 3.75
CA LYS A 89 -12.69 1.78 4.28
C LYS A 89 -11.53 2.75 4.19
N THR A 90 -10.32 2.31 4.52
CA THR A 90 -9.11 3.13 4.43
C THR A 90 -8.85 3.57 3.00
N LEU A 91 -8.83 2.62 2.05
CA LEU A 91 -8.66 2.91 0.63
C LEU A 91 -9.74 3.85 0.08
N SER A 92 -11.01 3.62 0.45
CA SER A 92 -12.13 4.48 0.02
C SER A 92 -12.08 5.89 0.63
N ARG A 93 -11.42 6.09 1.78
CA ARG A 93 -11.20 7.42 2.36
C ARG A 93 -10.05 8.12 1.64
N LEU A 94 -8.93 7.42 1.46
CA LEU A 94 -7.77 7.94 0.77
C LEU A 94 -8.11 8.33 -0.69
N SER A 95 -9.00 7.59 -1.35
CA SER A 95 -9.38 7.87 -2.75
C SER A 95 -10.12 9.21 -2.92
N LYS A 96 -10.57 9.83 -1.83
CA LYS A 96 -11.26 11.13 -1.83
C LYS A 96 -10.32 12.31 -1.57
N ILE A 97 -9.07 12.04 -1.22
CA ILE A 97 -8.09 13.06 -0.83
C ILE A 97 -7.06 13.18 -1.94
N ASP A 98 -6.75 14.42 -2.35
CA ASP A 98 -5.64 14.70 -3.26
C ASP A 98 -4.34 14.53 -2.50
N VAL A 99 -3.88 13.29 -2.41
CA VAL A 99 -2.58 12.98 -1.83
C VAL A 99 -1.55 13.18 -2.92
N VAL A 100 -0.76 14.26 -2.80
CA VAL A 100 0.53 14.36 -3.48
C VAL A 100 1.49 13.51 -2.67
N ALA A 101 1.70 12.26 -3.08
CA ALA A 101 2.69 11.38 -2.50
C ALA A 101 3.93 11.40 -3.39
N GLU A 102 5.08 11.68 -2.80
CA GLU A 102 6.37 11.52 -3.47
C GLU A 102 6.86 10.06 -3.36
N ASP A 103 7.79 9.66 -4.23
CA ASP A 103 8.40 8.34 -4.15
C ASP A 103 9.10 8.16 -2.79
N GLY A 104 8.62 7.17 -2.02
CA GLY A 104 9.15 6.87 -0.67
C GLY A 104 8.27 7.35 0.49
N ASP A 105 7.13 7.99 0.23
CA ASP A 105 6.21 8.38 1.30
C ASP A 105 5.54 7.18 1.97
N SER A 106 5.66 7.11 3.30
CA SER A 106 4.96 6.11 4.10
C SER A 106 3.45 6.29 4.02
N THR A 107 2.75 5.20 3.69
CA THR A 107 1.27 5.19 3.66
C THR A 107 0.67 5.52 5.02
N ASP A 108 1.32 5.12 6.12
CA ASP A 108 0.83 5.44 7.47
C ASP A 108 0.86 6.94 7.73
N ARG A 109 1.90 7.64 7.24
CA ARG A 109 1.96 9.11 7.33
C ARG A 109 0.83 9.75 6.52
N ILE A 110 0.60 9.27 5.30
CA ILE A 110 -0.50 9.74 4.45
C ILE A 110 -1.86 9.52 5.13
N VAL A 111 -2.08 8.34 5.72
CA VAL A 111 -3.31 7.99 6.46
C VAL A 111 -3.48 8.87 7.70
N ALA A 112 -2.40 9.10 8.46
CA ALA A 112 -2.43 9.98 9.62
C ALA A 112 -2.80 11.42 9.23
N THR A 113 -2.13 11.98 8.22
CA THR A 113 -2.43 13.32 7.69
C THR A 113 -3.85 13.41 7.15
N SER A 114 -4.32 12.37 6.45
CA SER A 114 -5.71 12.25 5.98
C SER A 114 -6.73 12.31 7.12
N ARG A 115 -6.45 11.61 8.23
CA ARG A 115 -7.33 11.63 9.41
C ARG A 115 -7.38 13.02 10.03
N LEU A 116 -6.23 13.69 10.16
CA LEU A 116 -6.14 15.06 10.69
C LEU A 116 -6.92 16.06 9.81
N ALA A 117 -6.77 15.96 8.48
CA ALA A 117 -7.51 16.78 7.54
C ALA A 117 -9.03 16.54 7.61
N THR A 118 -9.44 15.29 7.82
CA THR A 118 -10.87 14.92 7.95
C THR A 118 -11.45 15.33 9.31
N SER A 119 -10.64 15.33 10.38
CA SER A 119 -11.09 15.71 11.74
C SER A 119 -11.20 17.22 11.96
N GLY A 120 -10.86 18.05 10.97
CA GLY A 120 -11.03 19.50 11.07
C GLY A 120 -10.12 20.14 12.12
N ALA A 121 -8.92 19.60 12.33
CA ALA A 121 -7.90 20.30 13.13
C ALA A 121 -7.34 21.48 12.31
N THR A 122 -8.16 22.49 12.09
CA THR A 122 -7.68 23.82 11.73
C THR A 122 -6.93 24.35 12.94
N GLU A 123 -5.63 24.63 12.80
CA GLU A 123 -4.92 25.56 13.66
C GLU A 123 -5.81 26.78 13.90
N SER A 124 -6.39 26.84 15.09
CA SER A 124 -7.13 27.99 15.58
C SER A 124 -6.66 28.20 17.00
N GLU A 125 -5.40 28.61 17.15
CA GLU A 125 -4.85 29.27 18.33
C GLU A 125 -3.38 29.67 18.06
N LEU A 126 -3.20 30.81 17.38
CA LEU A 126 -2.09 31.74 17.62
C LEU A 126 -2.62 33.17 17.49
#